data_AF-A0A7C5IMI2-F1
#
_entry.id   AF-A0A7C5IMI2-F1
#
_cell.length_a   1.000
_cell.length_b   1.000
_cell.length_c   1.000
_cell.angle_alpha   90.00
_cell.angle_beta   90.00
_cell.angle_gamma   90.00
#
_symmetry.space_group_name_H-M   'P 1'
#
loop_
_entity.id
_entity.type
_entity.pdbx_description
1 polymer ?
#
loop_
_entity_poly.entity_id
_entity_poly.type
_entity_poly.pdbx_seq_one_letter_code
_entity_poly.pdbx_strand_id
1 'polypeptide(L)'
;MWKYLILLTLFYGGIFSITGEEILRKVDGNLNFKTAVMTMRMEIYLPNQPVRVKRLKSWTEGSKNAYVEFLNKEDNHTRYLKIGKQMWVYDAEENNTFLISGHLLKQGMMGSDISYEDALESDEVYEKYNIQLEGEEKISDRECYVVVLSAKVKEVSYY
;
A
#
# COMPACT_ATOMS: atom_id res chain seq x y z
N MET A 1 20.19 -60.50 34.62
CA MET A 1 19.39 -59.33 35.04
C MET A 1 19.74 -58.16 34.14
N TRP A 2 18.92 -57.92 33.11
CA TRP A 2 19.14 -56.89 32.09
C TRP A 2 18.73 -55.52 32.65
N LYS A 3 19.68 -54.58 32.75
CA LYS A 3 19.41 -53.18 33.09
C LYS A 3 18.93 -52.47 31.83
N TYR A 4 17.64 -52.16 31.73
CA TYR A 4 17.12 -51.35 30.63
C TYR A 4 17.57 -49.89 30.81
N LEU A 5 18.46 -49.43 29.93
CA LEU A 5 18.78 -48.01 29.76
C LEU A 5 17.73 -47.43 28.81
N ILE A 6 16.79 -46.64 29.33
CA ILE A 6 15.85 -45.88 28.50
C ILE A 6 16.59 -44.61 28.05
N LEU A 7 16.98 -44.57 26.76
CA LEU A 7 17.49 -43.36 26.12
C LEU A 7 16.30 -42.45 25.80
N LEU A 8 16.09 -41.41 26.59
CA LEU A 8 15.09 -40.38 26.31
C LEU A 8 15.67 -39.41 25.28
N THR A 9 15.39 -39.63 23.99
CA THR A 9 15.70 -38.66 22.94
C THR A 9 14.70 -37.51 23.01
N LEU A 10 15.11 -36.41 23.64
CA LEU A 10 14.42 -35.13 23.58
C LEU A 10 14.47 -34.62 22.13
N PHE A 11 13.38 -34.85 21.39
CA PHE A 11 13.11 -34.16 20.12
C PHE A 11 12.83 -32.68 20.45
N TYR A 12 13.85 -31.83 20.37
CA TYR A 12 13.67 -30.39 20.32
C TYR A 12 13.06 -30.06 18.95
N GLY A 13 11.75 -30.16 18.83
CA GLY A 13 11.01 -29.52 17.75
C GLY A 13 11.15 -28.02 17.95
N GLY A 14 12.01 -27.36 17.18
CA GLY A 14 12.06 -25.91 17.14
C GLY A 14 10.66 -25.40 16.76
N ILE A 15 10.05 -24.61 17.63
CA ILE A 15 8.83 -23.86 17.31
C ILE A 15 9.30 -22.75 16.35
N PHE A 16 9.30 -23.04 15.05
CA PHE A 16 9.50 -22.01 14.03
C PHE A 16 8.22 -21.18 13.98
N SER A 17 8.21 -20.06 14.72
CA SER A 17 7.18 -19.03 14.56
C SER A 17 7.49 -18.24 13.30
N ILE A 18 6.46 -17.98 12.49
CA ILE A 18 6.59 -17.05 11.35
C ILE A 18 6.96 -15.66 11.88
N THR A 19 7.85 -14.98 11.19
CA THR A 19 8.26 -13.61 11.52
C THR A 19 7.38 -12.57 10.82
N GLY A 20 7.35 -11.34 11.32
CA GLY A 20 6.65 -10.24 10.66
C GLY A 20 7.17 -9.98 9.25
N GLU A 21 8.48 -10.10 9.03
CA GLU A 21 9.10 -9.97 7.70
C GLU A 21 8.60 -11.05 6.73
N GLU A 22 8.49 -12.31 7.17
CA GLU A 22 7.97 -13.39 6.34
C GLU A 22 6.49 -13.21 6.01
N ILE A 23 5.70 -12.67 6.95
CA ILE A 23 4.30 -12.33 6.73
C ILE A 23 4.19 -11.27 5.63
N LEU A 24 4.90 -10.14 5.76
CA LEU A 24 4.87 -9.11 4.74
C LEU A 24 5.37 -9.62 3.39
N ARG A 25 6.37 -10.52 3.35
CA ARG A 25 6.88 -11.05 2.06
C ARG A 25 5.81 -11.83 1.31
N LYS A 26 4.96 -12.56 2.06
CA LYS A 26 3.81 -13.25 1.49
C LYS A 26 2.75 -12.26 1.01
N VAL A 27 2.52 -11.16 1.75
CA VAL A 27 1.60 -10.09 1.34
C VAL A 27 2.07 -9.47 0.02
N ASP A 28 3.34 -9.05 -0.06
CA ASP A 28 3.90 -8.43 -1.28
C ASP A 28 3.90 -9.40 -2.46
N GLY A 29 4.17 -10.68 -2.21
CA GLY A 29 4.08 -11.72 -3.23
C GLY A 29 2.66 -11.85 -3.82
N ASN A 30 1.62 -11.59 -3.02
CA ASN A 30 0.23 -11.61 -3.46
C ASN A 30 -0.20 -10.30 -4.14
N LEU A 31 0.43 -9.18 -3.81
CA LEU A 31 0.14 -7.86 -4.38
C LEU A 31 0.94 -7.55 -5.65
N ASN A 32 2.02 -8.28 -5.92
CA ASN A 32 2.86 -8.04 -7.08
C ASN A 32 2.20 -8.47 -8.40
N PHE A 33 1.87 -7.48 -9.24
CA PHE A 33 1.45 -7.67 -10.63
C PHE A 33 2.41 -6.96 -11.58
N LYS A 34 2.67 -7.58 -12.74
CA LYS A 34 3.50 -6.93 -13.78
C LYS A 34 2.78 -5.74 -14.41
N THR A 35 1.51 -5.94 -14.75
CA THR A 35 0.61 -4.89 -15.22
C THR A 35 -0.79 -5.16 -14.69
N ALA A 36 -1.56 -4.10 -14.47
CA ALA A 36 -2.98 -4.22 -14.15
C ALA A 36 -3.79 -3.13 -14.84
N VAL A 37 -5.06 -3.44 -15.10
CA VAL A 37 -6.06 -2.47 -15.54
C VAL A 37 -7.22 -2.54 -14.55
N MET A 38 -7.52 -1.43 -13.88
CA MET A 38 -8.51 -1.40 -12.81
C MET A 38 -9.55 -0.31 -13.08
N THR A 39 -10.79 -0.56 -12.68
CA THR A 39 -11.83 0.47 -12.61
C THR A 39 -12.22 0.64 -11.16
N MET A 40 -12.14 1.86 -10.65
CA MET A 40 -12.30 2.16 -9.23
C MET A 40 -13.38 3.23 -9.04
N ARG A 41 -14.04 3.15 -7.88
CA ARG A 41 -15.00 4.14 -7.40
C ARG A 41 -14.54 4.61 -6.03
N MET A 42 -14.21 5.89 -5.93
CA MET A 42 -13.82 6.56 -4.69
C MET A 42 -14.96 7.44 -4.23
N GLU A 43 -15.37 7.28 -2.98
CA GLU A 43 -16.33 8.15 -2.30
C GLU A 43 -15.60 8.98 -1.26
N ILE A 44 -15.75 10.31 -1.32
CA ILE A 44 -15.10 11.24 -0.41
C ILE A 44 -16.17 11.90 0.45
N TYR A 45 -16.06 11.70 1.76
CA TYR A 45 -16.98 12.21 2.77
C TYR A 45 -16.34 13.39 3.50
N LEU A 46 -16.85 14.60 3.28
CA LEU A 46 -16.38 15.81 3.95
C LEU A 46 -17.47 16.35 4.91
N PRO A 47 -17.09 16.93 6.07
CA PRO A 47 -18.06 17.50 7.00
C PRO A 47 -18.97 18.53 6.31
N ASN A 48 -20.28 18.37 6.48
CA ASN A 48 -21.32 19.27 5.97
C ASN A 48 -21.28 19.50 4.43
N GLN A 49 -20.76 18.56 3.65
CA GLN A 49 -20.75 18.64 2.19
C GLN A 49 -21.40 17.39 1.56
N PRO A 50 -21.95 17.50 0.33
CA PRO A 50 -22.37 16.33 -0.43
C PRO A 50 -21.19 15.36 -0.67
N VAL A 51 -21.49 14.05 -0.65
CA VAL A 51 -20.50 13.02 -0.98
C VAL A 51 -19.99 13.24 -2.40
N ARG A 52 -18.67 13.33 -2.55
CA ARG A 52 -18.03 13.42 -3.88
C ARG A 52 -17.72 12.01 -4.35
N VAL A 53 -18.09 11.70 -5.60
CA VAL A 53 -17.85 10.38 -6.18
C VAL A 53 -16.92 10.52 -7.37
N LYS A 54 -15.73 9.95 -7.28
CA LYS A 54 -14.77 9.86 -8.39
C LYS A 54 -14.85 8.45 -8.98
N ARG A 55 -15.01 8.36 -10.30
CA ARG A 55 -14.90 7.09 -11.02
C ARG A 55 -13.68 7.18 -11.89
N LEU A 56 -12.80 6.20 -11.83
CA LEU A 56 -11.54 6.28 -12.55
C LEU A 56 -11.13 4.91 -13.10
N LYS A 57 -10.38 4.93 -14.18
CA LYS A 57 -9.73 3.77 -14.77
C LYS A 57 -8.23 3.97 -14.72
N SER A 58 -7.51 2.96 -14.23
CA SER A 58 -6.05 2.99 -14.14
C SER A 58 -5.41 1.87 -14.95
N TRP A 59 -4.23 2.16 -15.48
CA TRP A 59 -3.31 1.22 -16.09
C TRP A 59 -2.00 1.34 -15.33
N THR A 60 -1.54 0.24 -14.77
CA THR A 60 -0.34 0.21 -13.93
C THR A 60 0.69 -0.75 -14.51
N GLU A 61 1.96 -0.42 -14.33
CA GLU A 61 3.11 -1.27 -14.62
C GLU A 61 3.94 -1.39 -13.33
N GLY A 62 3.73 -2.49 -12.60
CA GLY A 62 4.22 -2.67 -11.23
C GLY A 62 3.89 -1.47 -10.35
N SER A 63 4.85 -1.07 -9.52
CA SER A 63 4.79 0.13 -8.67
C SER A 63 5.39 1.38 -9.31
N LYS A 64 5.99 1.26 -10.50
CA LYS A 64 6.80 2.32 -11.11
C LYS A 64 5.96 3.33 -11.90
N ASN A 65 5.09 2.83 -12.77
CA ASN A 65 4.35 3.67 -13.71
C ASN A 65 2.85 3.42 -13.58
N ALA A 66 2.09 4.50 -13.69
CA ALA A 66 0.63 4.41 -13.74
C ALA A 66 0.04 5.54 -14.58
N TYR A 67 -1.01 5.25 -15.31
CA TYR A 67 -1.84 6.22 -16.00
C TYR A 67 -3.27 6.11 -15.49
N VAL A 68 -3.91 7.25 -15.21
CA VAL A 68 -5.27 7.30 -14.66
C VAL A 68 -6.14 8.25 -15.48
N GLU A 69 -7.33 7.77 -15.82
CA GLU A 69 -8.40 8.55 -16.43
C GLU A 69 -9.61 8.63 -15.51
N PHE A 70 -10.18 9.82 -15.38
CA PHE A 70 -11.45 9.99 -14.68
C PHE A 70 -12.62 9.78 -15.64
N LEU A 71 -13.60 9.01 -15.19
CA LEU A 71 -14.79 8.57 -15.92
C LEU A 71 -16.05 9.32 -15.46
N ASN A 72 -15.99 10.07 -14.35
CA ASN A 72 -17.09 10.93 -13.94
C ASN A 72 -17.04 12.26 -14.71
N LYS A 73 -18.20 12.90 -14.86
CA LYS A 73 -18.38 14.03 -15.79
C LYS A 73 -17.53 15.23 -15.39
N GLU A 74 -17.39 15.47 -14.10
CA GLU A 74 -16.79 16.66 -13.52
C GLU A 74 -15.26 16.70 -13.69
N ASP A 75 -14.61 15.54 -13.79
CA ASP A 75 -13.14 15.45 -13.89
C ASP A 75 -12.68 14.75 -15.18
N ASN A 76 -13.58 14.53 -16.15
CA ASN A 76 -13.26 13.76 -17.37
C ASN A 76 -12.18 14.42 -18.25
N HIS A 77 -11.84 15.69 -17.99
CA HIS A 77 -10.75 16.44 -18.60
C HIS A 77 -9.39 16.21 -17.92
N THR A 78 -9.37 15.62 -16.72
CA THR A 78 -8.15 15.41 -15.94
C THR A 78 -7.52 14.04 -16.22
N ARG A 79 -6.20 13.98 -16.34
CA ARG A 79 -5.41 12.74 -16.47
C ARG A 79 -4.20 12.77 -15.57
N TYR A 80 -3.92 11.65 -14.90
CA TYR A 80 -2.71 11.53 -14.08
C TYR A 80 -1.73 10.56 -14.72
N LEU A 81 -0.45 10.88 -14.59
CA LEU A 81 0.65 10.04 -15.06
C LEU A 81 1.74 9.99 -13.99
N LYS A 82 1.89 8.80 -13.39
CA LYS A 82 3.02 8.45 -12.52
C LYS A 82 4.16 7.90 -13.38
N ILE A 83 5.35 8.48 -13.24
CA ILE A 83 6.61 7.96 -13.78
C ILE A 83 7.65 7.92 -12.66
N GLY A 84 7.90 6.73 -12.11
CA GLY A 84 8.74 6.57 -10.94
C GLY A 84 8.22 7.39 -9.75
N LYS A 85 9.01 8.38 -9.30
CA LYS A 85 8.68 9.29 -8.20
C LYS A 85 8.08 10.63 -8.66
N GLN A 86 7.58 10.71 -9.89
CA GLN A 86 6.95 11.91 -10.43
C GLN A 86 5.47 11.67 -10.68
N MET A 87 4.64 12.63 -10.27
CA MET A 87 3.20 12.64 -10.53
C MET A 87 2.85 13.85 -11.40
N TRP A 88 2.53 13.59 -12.66
CA TRP A 88 2.10 14.59 -13.62
C TRP A 88 0.58 14.62 -13.70
N VAL A 89 0.03 15.83 -13.79
CA VAL A 89 -1.40 16.07 -13.99
C VAL A 89 -1.58 16.85 -15.28
N TYR A 90 -2.41 16.33 -16.17
CA TYR A 90 -2.88 17.03 -17.36
C TYR A 90 -4.34 17.44 -17.16
N ASP A 91 -4.63 18.69 -17.49
CA ASP A 91 -5.97 19.26 -17.52
C ASP A 91 -6.29 19.71 -18.96
N ALA A 92 -7.27 19.07 -19.59
CA ALA A 92 -7.66 19.36 -20.96
C ALA A 92 -8.51 20.65 -21.09
N GLU A 93 -9.22 21.08 -20.04
CA GLU A 93 -10.02 22.30 -20.07
C GLU A 93 -9.12 23.54 -20.01
N GLU A 94 -8.09 23.49 -19.18
CA GLU A 94 -7.08 24.57 -19.07
C GLU A 94 -5.94 24.43 -20.09
N ASN A 95 -5.89 23.31 -20.82
CA ASN A 95 -4.77 22.91 -21.69
C ASN A 95 -3.41 23.06 -20.98
N ASN A 96 -3.35 22.55 -19.76
CA ASN A 96 -2.21 22.72 -18.86
C ASN A 96 -1.67 21.37 -18.38
N THR A 97 -0.36 21.28 -18.16
CA THR A 97 0.30 20.13 -17.55
C THR A 97 1.22 20.60 -16.44
N PHE A 98 1.08 20.02 -15.26
CA PHE A 98 1.90 20.37 -14.12
C PHE A 98 2.34 19.15 -13.32
N LEU A 99 3.44 19.31 -12.57
CA LEU A 99 4.01 18.28 -11.71
C LEU A 99 3.58 18.54 -10.26
N ILE A 100 3.00 17.53 -9.61
CA ILE A 100 2.78 17.57 -8.15
C ILE A 100 4.13 17.41 -7.46
N SER A 101 4.52 18.42 -6.68
CA SER A 101 5.82 18.45 -6.00
C SER A 101 5.79 19.25 -4.70
N GLY A 102 6.82 19.08 -3.87
CA GLY A 102 6.98 19.82 -2.62
C GLY A 102 5.82 19.57 -1.64
N HIS A 103 5.29 20.65 -1.06
CA HIS A 103 4.20 20.59 -0.09
C HIS A 103 2.90 19.98 -0.65
N LEU A 104 2.71 19.98 -1.97
CA LEU A 104 1.54 19.39 -2.61
C LEU A 104 1.49 17.87 -2.47
N LEU A 105 2.65 17.21 -2.31
CA LEU A 105 2.71 15.75 -2.15
C LEU A 105 1.93 15.26 -0.93
N LYS A 106 1.89 16.07 0.13
CA LYS A 106 1.18 15.77 1.37
C LYS A 106 -0.33 16.05 1.30
N GLN A 107 -0.81 16.63 0.20
CA GLN A 107 -2.22 16.93 0.04
C GLN A 107 -2.98 15.69 -0.43
N GLY A 108 -4.24 15.61 -0.02
CA GLY A 108 -5.18 14.60 -0.48
C GLY A 108 -5.41 14.68 -1.98
N MET A 109 -5.20 13.57 -2.68
CA MET A 109 -5.52 13.39 -4.08
C MET A 109 -7.00 13.70 -4.31
N MET A 110 -7.31 14.69 -5.16
CA MET A 110 -8.68 15.15 -5.41
C MET A 110 -9.46 15.55 -4.13
N GLY A 111 -8.74 15.88 -3.05
CA GLY A 111 -9.31 16.16 -1.72
C GLY A 111 -9.77 14.92 -0.95
N SER A 112 -9.23 13.74 -1.28
CA SER A 112 -9.45 12.50 -0.53
C SER A 112 -8.45 12.33 0.63
N ASP A 113 -8.60 11.26 1.40
CA ASP A 113 -7.66 10.89 2.46
C ASP A 113 -6.38 10.21 1.92
N ILE A 114 -6.30 9.92 0.61
CA ILE A 114 -5.11 9.35 -0.03
C ILE A 114 -4.23 10.50 -0.49
N SER A 115 -3.01 10.62 0.04
CA SER A 115 -2.09 11.67 -0.40
C SER A 115 -1.45 11.34 -1.75
N TYR A 116 -0.92 12.36 -2.43
CA TYR A 116 -0.11 12.11 -3.64
C TYR A 116 1.19 11.38 -3.31
N GLU A 117 1.73 11.58 -2.11
CA GLU A 117 2.88 10.84 -1.60
C GLU A 117 2.58 9.34 -1.51
N ASP A 118 1.43 8.96 -0.93
CA ASP A 118 1.00 7.55 -0.86
C ASP A 118 0.89 6.91 -2.26
N ALA A 119 0.38 7.66 -3.24
CA ALA A 119 0.29 7.17 -4.62
C ALA A 119 1.67 7.03 -5.31
N LEU A 120 2.66 7.81 -4.88
CA LEU A 120 4.03 7.75 -5.39
C LEU A 120 4.90 6.73 -4.68
N GLU A 121 4.57 6.36 -3.44
CA GLU A 121 5.32 5.36 -2.70
C GLU A 121 5.47 4.06 -3.51
N SER A 122 6.64 3.46 -3.38
CA SER A 122 6.96 2.13 -3.90
C SER A 122 6.85 1.11 -2.77
N ASP A 123 6.74 -0.17 -3.14
CA ASP A 123 6.63 -1.32 -2.23
C ASP A 123 7.92 -1.60 -1.41
N GLU A 124 8.78 -0.61 -1.20
CA GLU A 124 10.09 -0.71 -0.53
C GLU A 124 9.97 -0.71 1.01
N VAL A 125 8.98 -1.42 1.55
CA VAL A 125 8.68 -1.43 2.98
C VAL A 125 9.86 -1.96 3.81
N TYR A 126 10.54 -3.02 3.37
CA TYR A 126 11.67 -3.63 4.11
C TYR A 126 12.89 -2.72 4.24
N GLU A 127 13.09 -1.82 3.27
CA GLU A 127 14.22 -0.90 3.27
C GLU A 127 14.00 0.22 4.29
N LYS A 128 12.73 0.59 4.51
CA LYS A 128 12.35 1.75 5.33
C LYS A 128 11.91 1.41 6.75
N TYR A 129 11.46 0.18 7.02
CA TYR A 129 10.86 -0.20 8.31
C TYR A 129 11.51 -1.43 8.95
N ASN A 130 11.57 -1.44 10.28
CA ASN A 130 11.72 -2.64 11.10
C ASN A 130 10.34 -3.30 11.23
N ILE A 131 10.25 -4.60 10.97
CA ILE A 131 8.97 -5.30 10.92
C ILE A 131 8.93 -6.33 12.04
N GLN A 132 7.96 -6.21 12.93
CA GLN A 132 7.81 -7.08 14.10
C GLN A 132 6.42 -7.69 14.13
N LEU A 133 6.33 -9.01 14.34
CA LEU A 133 5.06 -9.67 14.65
C LEU A 133 4.73 -9.38 16.11
N GLU A 134 3.65 -8.66 16.35
CA GLU A 134 3.18 -8.33 17.70
C GLU A 134 2.24 -9.41 18.25
N GLY A 135 1.45 -10.04 17.38
CA GLY A 135 0.58 -11.15 17.77
C GLY A 135 -0.42 -11.56 16.71
N GLU A 136 -1.47 -12.23 17.16
CA GLU A 136 -2.61 -12.67 16.34
C GLU A 136 -3.90 -12.11 16.94
N GLU A 137 -4.82 -11.70 16.09
CA GLU A 137 -6.15 -11.27 16.49
C GLU A 137 -7.21 -11.76 15.51
N LYS A 138 -8.47 -11.72 15.94
CA LYS A 138 -9.60 -12.14 15.12
C LYS A 138 -10.39 -10.91 14.66
N ILE A 139 -10.32 -10.59 13.38
CA ILE A 139 -11.10 -9.51 12.75
C ILE A 139 -12.23 -10.13 11.93
N SER A 140 -13.48 -9.83 12.28
CA SER A 140 -14.66 -10.33 11.55
C SER A 140 -14.64 -11.86 11.31
N ASP A 141 -14.32 -12.60 12.37
CA ASP A 141 -14.19 -14.07 12.37
C ASP A 141 -13.01 -14.64 11.55
N ARG A 142 -12.08 -13.80 11.11
CA ARG A 142 -10.87 -14.20 10.40
C ARG A 142 -9.64 -14.02 11.29
N GLU A 143 -8.82 -15.08 11.39
CA GLU A 143 -7.51 -15.02 12.04
C GLU A 143 -6.58 -14.11 11.23
N CYS A 144 -5.99 -13.13 11.91
CA CYS A 144 -5.14 -12.09 11.35
C CYS A 144 -3.86 -11.94 12.17
N TYR A 145 -2.75 -11.64 11.49
CA TYR A 145 -1.51 -11.27 12.15
C TYR A 145 -1.48 -9.75 12.38
N VAL A 146 -1.08 -9.34 13.58
CA VAL A 146 -0.79 -7.95 13.92
C VAL A 146 0.71 -7.71 13.74
N VAL A 147 1.07 -6.89 12.76
CA VAL A 147 2.46 -6.58 12.41
C VAL A 147 2.72 -5.10 12.64
N VAL A 148 3.72 -4.78 13.46
CA VAL A 148 4.17 -3.42 13.74
C VAL A 148 5.33 -3.07 12.84
N LEU A 149 5.22 -1.94 12.15
CA LEU A 149 6.27 -1.37 11.32
C LEU A 149 6.82 -0.13 12.02
N SER A 150 8.11 -0.12 12.34
CA SER A 150 8.78 1.05 12.93
C SER A 150 9.82 1.62 11.98
N ALA A 151 9.72 2.91 11.67
CA ALA A 151 10.60 3.55 10.70
C ALA A 151 12.09 3.44 11.07
N LYS A 152 12.93 3.03 10.12
CA LYS A 152 14.40 3.04 10.20
C LYS A 152 15.00 4.36 9.70
N VAL A 153 14.28 5.04 8.82
CA VAL A 153 14.71 6.28 8.14
C VAL A 153 13.76 7.43 8.49
N LYS A 154 14.23 8.67 8.39
CA LYS A 154 13.42 9.87 8.68
C LYS A 154 12.51 10.29 7.51
N GLU A 155 12.71 9.71 6.34
CA GLU A 155 12.06 10.09 5.09
C GLU A 155 10.92 9.11 4.76
N VAL A 156 10.00 8.96 5.71
CA VAL A 156 8.78 8.15 5.57
C VAL A 156 7.56 8.97 5.98
N SER A 157 6.42 8.66 5.37
CA SER A 157 5.14 9.30 5.66
C SER A 157 4.54 8.83 7.00
N TYR A 158 4.91 7.62 7.46
CA TYR A 158 4.39 7.00 8.67
C TYR A 158 5.53 6.49 9.56
N TYR A 159 5.39 6.60 10.88
CA TYR A 159 6.44 6.29 11.88
C TYR A 159 6.07 5.13 12.79
#